data_AF-A0A6B8M5P7-F1
#
_entry.id   AF-A0A6B8M5P7-F1
#
_cell.length_a   1.000
_cell.length_b   1.000
_cell.length_c   1.000
_cell.angle_alpha   90.00
_cell.angle_beta   90.00
_cell.angle_gamma   90.00
#
_symmetry.space_group_name_H-M   'P 1'
#
loop_
_entity.id
_entity.type
_entity.pdbx_description
1 polymer ?
#
loop_
_entity_poly.entity_id
_entity_poly.type
_entity_poly.pdbx_seq_one_letter_code
_entity_poly.pdbx_strand_id
1 'polypeptide(L)'
;MTDDEVSADEEDGAPKKGRWPTPRDKKDHSAALRAEIATMLRDSGNAWTTAQDIVAALNSQARCLLPGGGAISEFHVRRQTRNYSSLFERQGCRVRLREAPRGEAEPAAAGNQNPEFEE
;
A
#
# COMPACT_ATOMS: atom_id res chain seq x y z
N MET A 1 -22.94 -48.39 23.88
CA MET A 1 -21.64 -48.02 23.29
C MET A 1 -21.90 -46.79 22.46
N THR A 2 -21.86 -45.63 23.12
CA THR A 2 -21.98 -44.30 22.54
C THR A 2 -20.66 -43.61 22.78
N ASP A 3 -20.07 -43.07 21.72
CA ASP A 3 -19.48 -41.73 21.60
C ASP A 3 -18.83 -41.69 20.22
N ASP A 4 -19.45 -41.01 19.25
CA ASP A 4 -19.29 -39.56 19.01
C ASP A 4 -17.91 -39.28 18.41
N GLU A 5 -17.82 -39.51 17.10
CA GLU A 5 -16.65 -39.19 16.28
C GLU A 5 -16.67 -37.68 16.02
N VAL A 6 -15.94 -36.94 16.86
CA VAL A 6 -15.80 -35.49 16.78
C VAL A 6 -15.15 -35.10 15.45
N SER A 7 -15.97 -34.50 14.57
CA SER A 7 -15.49 -33.59 13.53
C SER A 7 -14.91 -32.34 14.20
N ALA A 8 -13.63 -32.10 13.95
CA ALA A 8 -13.03 -30.78 14.07
C ALA A 8 -12.57 -30.37 12.68
N ASP A 9 -13.55 -29.88 11.91
CA ASP A 9 -13.34 -28.82 10.93
C ASP A 9 -12.93 -27.55 11.70
N GLU A 10 -12.16 -26.66 11.06
CA GLU A 10 -11.56 -25.42 11.62
C GLU A 10 -10.21 -25.56 12.35
N GLU A 11 -9.12 -25.41 11.60
CA GLU A 11 -8.08 -24.46 12.01
C GLU A 11 -7.60 -23.64 10.81
N ASP A 12 -8.06 -22.39 10.81
CA ASP A 12 -7.19 -21.22 10.71
C ASP A 12 -6.28 -21.17 9.47
N GLY A 13 -6.88 -20.74 8.36
CA GLY A 13 -6.17 -20.16 7.23
C GLY A 13 -5.54 -18.81 7.58
N ALA A 14 -4.69 -18.75 8.61
CA ALA A 14 -3.81 -17.61 8.83
C ALA A 14 -2.97 -17.36 7.56
N PRO A 15 -3.00 -16.15 6.98
CA PRO A 15 -2.05 -15.82 5.92
C PRO A 15 -0.65 -15.88 6.52
N LYS A 16 0.13 -16.89 6.12
CA LYS A 16 1.53 -17.08 6.52
C LYS A 16 2.32 -15.80 6.24
N LYS A 17 2.46 -14.97 7.27
CA LYS A 17 3.48 -13.93 7.36
C LYS A 17 4.83 -14.63 7.25
N GLY A 18 5.58 -14.38 6.17
CA GLY A 18 7.01 -14.66 6.19
C GLY A 18 7.58 -15.61 5.14
N ARG A 19 7.14 -15.55 3.88
CA ARG A 19 8.01 -16.00 2.80
C ARG A 19 8.18 -14.91 1.74
N TRP A 20 9.15 -14.04 1.98
CA TRP A 20 9.62 -13.11 0.98
C TRP A 20 10.22 -13.88 -0.21
N PRO A 21 9.94 -13.45 -1.46
CA PRO A 21 10.60 -13.99 -2.64
C PRO A 21 12.11 -13.75 -2.54
N THR A 22 12.89 -14.78 -2.88
CA THR A 22 14.36 -14.77 -2.83
C THR A 22 14.96 -13.73 -3.79
N PRO A 23 16.21 -13.27 -3.56
CA PRO A 23 16.82 -12.09 -4.19
C PRO A 23 17.18 -12.21 -5.70
N ARG A 24 16.51 -13.09 -6.46
CA ARG A 24 16.76 -13.25 -7.89
C ARG A 24 16.04 -12.22 -8.77
N ASP A 25 15.09 -11.48 -8.21
CA ASP A 25 14.27 -10.51 -8.93
C ASP A 25 14.61 -9.07 -8.52
N LYS A 26 15.70 -8.53 -9.08
CA LYS A 26 16.04 -7.10 -8.97
C LYS A 26 14.91 -6.19 -9.46
N LYS A 27 14.05 -6.70 -10.35
CA LYS A 27 12.86 -6.00 -10.87
C LYS A 27 11.76 -5.91 -9.80
N ASP A 28 11.58 -6.96 -9.01
CA ASP A 28 10.62 -7.01 -7.90
C ASP A 28 11.02 -6.13 -6.73
N HIS A 29 12.32 -5.98 -6.44
CA HIS A 29 12.76 -5.18 -5.31
C HIS A 29 12.34 -3.70 -5.42
N SER A 30 12.38 -3.13 -6.63
CA SER A 30 11.90 -1.77 -6.86
C SER A 30 10.37 -1.65 -6.73
N ALA A 31 9.63 -2.69 -7.13
CA ALA A 31 8.18 -2.73 -7.01
C ALA A 31 7.74 -2.89 -5.55
N ALA A 32 8.42 -3.74 -4.78
CA ALA A 32 8.21 -3.93 -3.35
C ALA A 32 8.51 -2.65 -2.56
N LEU A 33 9.66 -2.01 -2.82
CA LEU A 33 10.00 -0.73 -2.20
C LEU A 33 8.93 0.33 -2.50
N ARG A 34 8.46 0.41 -3.75
CA ARG A 34 7.40 1.34 -4.15
C ARG A 34 6.09 1.05 -3.41
N ALA A 35 5.70 -0.23 -3.32
CA ALA A 35 4.48 -0.64 -2.63
C ALA A 35 4.54 -0.30 -1.14
N GLU A 36 5.70 -0.49 -0.49
CA GLU A 36 5.87 -0.13 0.91
C GLU A 36 5.87 1.39 1.13
N ILE A 37 6.53 2.18 0.27
CA ILE A 37 6.43 3.64 0.32
C ILE A 37 4.97 4.07 0.20
N ALA A 38 4.21 3.48 -0.72
CA ALA A 38 2.79 3.79 -0.88
C ALA A 38 1.97 3.39 0.37
N THR A 39 2.23 2.22 0.94
CA THR A 39 1.53 1.76 2.15
C THR A 39 1.80 2.67 3.34
N MET A 40 3.06 3.06 3.57
CA MET A 40 3.45 3.99 4.64
C MET A 40 2.79 5.36 4.47
N LEU A 41 2.79 5.90 3.25
CA LEU A 41 2.14 7.17 2.95
C LEU A 41 0.63 7.10 3.16
N ARG A 42 -0.01 5.98 2.81
CA ARG A 42 -1.44 5.74 3.03
C ARG A 42 -1.78 5.63 4.52
N ASP A 43 -0.97 4.89 5.28
CA ASP A 43 -1.11 4.73 6.73
C ASP A 43 -0.97 6.08 7.47
N SER A 44 -0.10 6.95 6.96
CA SER A 44 0.08 8.33 7.43
C SER A 44 -1.02 9.30 6.98
N GLY A 45 -2.16 8.80 6.50
CA GLY A 45 -3.28 9.62 6.02
C GLY A 45 -2.97 10.43 4.76
N ASN A 46 -2.00 9.99 3.95
CA ASN A 46 -1.49 10.69 2.78
C ASN A 46 -0.94 12.10 3.06
N ALA A 47 -0.43 12.33 4.28
CA ALA A 47 0.20 13.59 4.64
C ALA A 47 1.50 13.82 3.84
N TRP A 48 1.85 15.09 3.64
CA TRP A 48 3.14 15.47 3.08
C TRP A 48 4.26 15.08 4.04
N THR A 49 5.06 14.08 3.68
CA THR A 49 6.21 13.64 4.47
C THR A 49 7.51 13.82 3.69
N THR A 50 8.65 13.77 4.36
CA THR A 50 9.97 13.90 3.74
C THR A 50 10.55 12.55 3.37
N ALA A 51 11.44 12.50 2.38
CA ALA A 51 12.13 11.26 2.05
C ALA A 51 12.93 10.69 3.24
N GLN A 52 13.46 11.54 4.12
CA GLN A 52 14.15 11.12 5.35
C GLN A 52 13.22 10.41 6.33
N ASP A 53 12.01 10.95 6.54
CA ASP A 53 11.00 10.37 7.42
C ASP A 53 10.48 9.03 6.88
N ILE A 54 10.24 8.95 5.57
CA ILE A 54 9.92 7.69 4.88
C ILE A 54 11.03 6.66 5.11
N VAL A 55 12.30 7.03 4.96
CA VAL A 55 13.43 6.13 5.20
C VAL A 55 13.50 5.68 6.65
N ALA A 56 13.30 6.59 7.60
CA ALA A 56 13.30 6.27 9.01
C ALA A 56 12.19 5.27 9.35
N ALA A 57 10.99 5.47 8.81
CA ALA A 57 9.86 4.55 8.97
C ALA A 57 10.10 3.18 8.31
N LEU A 58 10.64 3.15 7.10
CA LEU A 58 10.94 1.89 6.40
C LEU A 58 12.03 1.08 7.10
N ASN A 59 13.08 1.75 7.56
CA ASN A 59 14.19 1.12 8.27
C ASN A 59 13.78 0.68 9.68
N SER A 60 12.94 1.45 10.40
CA SER A 60 12.47 1.08 11.73
C SER A 60 11.57 -0.16 11.71
N GLN A 61 10.81 -0.35 10.62
CA GLN A 61 9.99 -1.54 10.44
C GLN A 61 10.81 -2.78 10.01
N ALA A 62 12.06 -2.59 9.56
CA ALA A 62 12.93 -3.65 8.99
C ALA A 62 12.25 -4.52 7.91
N ARG A 63 11.15 -4.04 7.31
CA ARG A 63 10.33 -4.77 6.33
C ARG A 63 10.91 -4.71 4.92
N CYS A 64 11.73 -3.70 4.67
CA CYS A 64 12.28 -3.42 3.35
C CYS A 64 13.79 -3.16 3.48
N LEU A 65 14.58 -4.21 3.21
CA LEU A 65 16.04 -4.12 3.16
C LEU A 65 16.51 -4.27 1.72
N LEU A 66 17.56 -3.55 1.36
CA LEU A 66 18.22 -3.68 0.05
C LEU A 66 18.66 -5.14 -0.21
N PRO A 67 18.81 -5.56 -1.47
CA PRO A 67 19.36 -6.87 -1.80
C PRO A 67 20.77 -6.97 -1.21
N GLY A 68 20.91 -7.78 -0.15
CA GLY A 68 22.12 -7.85 0.67
C GLY A 68 21.93 -7.42 2.14
N GLY A 69 20.71 -7.08 2.56
CA GLY A 69 20.39 -6.73 3.95
C GLY A 69 20.72 -5.29 4.35
N GLY A 70 21.09 -4.44 3.38
CA GLY A 70 21.44 -3.04 3.64
C GLY A 70 20.20 -2.17 3.95
N ALA A 71 20.39 -1.16 4.80
CA ALA A 71 19.36 -0.15 5.08
C ALA A 71 19.03 0.69 3.84
N ILE A 72 17.78 1.08 3.68
CA ILE A 72 17.36 1.95 2.58
C ILE A 72 17.93 3.35 2.84
N SER A 73 18.47 3.94 1.77
CA SER A 73 18.96 5.33 1.78
C SER A 73 17.93 6.27 1.16
N GLU A 74 17.97 7.54 1.56
CA GLU A 74 17.14 8.61 0.99
C GLU A 74 17.25 8.69 -0.53
N PHE A 75 18.44 8.38 -1.08
CA PHE A 75 18.65 8.35 -2.53
C PHE A 75 17.73 7.34 -3.23
N HIS A 76 17.49 6.18 -2.63
CA HIS A 76 16.59 5.18 -3.19
C HIS A 76 15.14 5.68 -3.22
N VAL A 77 14.67 6.27 -2.12
CA VAL A 77 13.32 6.85 -2.04
C VAL A 77 13.15 8.00 -3.03
N ARG A 78 14.12 8.92 -3.10
CA ARG A 78 14.12 10.03 -4.07
C ARG A 78 14.10 9.52 -5.51
N ARG A 79 14.85 8.45 -5.81
CA ARG A 79 14.86 7.84 -7.14
C ARG A 79 13.51 7.22 -7.50
N GLN A 80 12.89 6.47 -6.58
CA GLN A 80 11.56 5.86 -6.83
C GLN A 80 10.49 6.94 -7.01
N THR A 81 10.41 7.90 -6.10
CA THR A 81 9.40 8.97 -6.15
C THR A 81 9.58 9.90 -7.36
N ARG A 82 10.81 10.05 -7.88
CA ARG A 82 11.08 10.76 -9.13
C ARG A 82 10.67 9.96 -10.37
N ASN A 83 10.96 8.67 -10.42
CA ASN A 83 10.65 7.82 -11.58
C ASN A 83 9.15 7.53 -11.72
N TYR A 84 8.40 7.60 -10.63
CA TYR A 84 6.97 7.29 -10.58
C TYR A 84 6.14 8.53 -10.20
N SER A 85 6.36 9.65 -10.89
CA SER A 85 5.63 10.91 -10.68
C SER A 85 4.12 10.83 -11.00
N SER A 86 3.67 9.77 -11.68
CA SER A 86 2.25 9.46 -11.86
C SER A 86 1.60 8.97 -10.56
N LEU A 87 2.37 8.33 -9.67
CA LEU A 87 1.91 7.75 -8.41
C LEU A 87 2.24 8.61 -7.20
N PHE A 88 3.37 9.32 -7.24
CA PHE A 88 3.83 10.18 -6.14
C PHE A 88 3.81 11.64 -6.56
N GLU A 89 3.21 12.47 -5.71
CA GLU A 89 3.29 13.91 -5.83
C GLU A 89 4.47 14.42 -5.02
N ARG A 90 5.21 15.38 -5.59
CA ARG A 90 6.42 15.93 -4.97
C ARG A 90 6.33 17.44 -4.88
N GLN A 91 6.63 17.96 -3.69
CA GLN A 91 6.76 19.39 -3.42
C GLN A 91 8.10 19.63 -2.72
N GLY A 92 9.13 19.93 -3.52
CA GLY A 92 10.51 20.06 -3.03
C GLY A 92 11.04 18.75 -2.43
N CYS A 93 11.32 18.78 -1.12
CA CYS A 93 11.78 17.61 -0.34
C CYS A 93 10.63 16.75 0.19
N ARG A 94 9.38 17.20 0.03
CA ARG A 94 8.20 16.49 0.52
C ARG A 94 7.57 15.65 -0.58
N VAL A 95 7.01 14.52 -0.18
CA VAL A 95 6.37 13.52 -1.03
C VAL A 95 5.06 13.10 -0.38
N ARG A 96 4.03 12.90 -1.20
CA ARG A 96 2.79 12.21 -0.83
C ARG A 96 2.36 11.28 -1.96
N LEU A 97 1.39 10.41 -1.71
CA LEU A 97 0.72 9.71 -2.80
C LEU A 97 -0.14 10.70 -3.56
N ARG A 98 -0.05 10.63 -4.89
CA ARG A 98 -1.04 11.25 -5.74
C ARG A 98 -2.33 10.48 -5.51
N GLU A 99 -3.38 11.15 -5.06
CA GLU A 99 -4.71 10.57 -5.15
C GLU A 99 -4.92 10.25 -6.62
N ALA A 100 -5.00 8.96 -6.96
CA ALA A 100 -5.50 8.58 -8.27
C ALA A 100 -6.79 9.39 -8.46
N PRO A 101 -7.04 10.00 -9.64
CA PRO A 101 -8.35 10.57 -9.89
C PRO A 101 -9.33 9.46 -9.53
N ARG A 102 -10.11 9.70 -8.47
CA ARG A 102 -11.11 8.77 -7.98
C ARG A 102 -12.16 8.76 -9.08
N GLY A 103 -11.88 8.03 -10.15
CA GLY A 103 -12.68 7.93 -11.38
C GLY A 103 -13.90 7.04 -11.17
N GLU A 104 -14.51 7.15 -9.99
CA GLU A 104 -15.82 6.69 -9.59
C GLU A 104 -16.06 7.33 -8.21
N ALA A 105 -16.22 8.66 -8.24
CA ALA A 105 -17.32 9.22 -7.48
C ALA A 105 -18.56 8.49 -8.01
N GLU A 106 -19.06 7.53 -7.22
CA GLU A 106 -20.45 7.11 -7.29
C GLU A 106 -21.26 8.40 -7.51
N PRO A 107 -22.02 8.51 -8.62
CA PRO A 107 -22.77 9.72 -8.87
C PRO A 107 -23.66 9.89 -7.66
N ALA A 108 -23.49 11.01 -6.97
CA ALA A 108 -24.57 11.62 -6.24
C ALA A 108 -25.69 11.86 -7.26
N ALA A 109 -26.49 10.84 -7.52
CA ALA A 109 -27.84 10.97 -8.02
C ALA A 109 -28.63 11.60 -6.87
N ALA A 110 -28.36 12.88 -6.67
CA ALA A 110 -29.31 13.81 -6.13
C ALA A 110 -30.66 13.51 -6.82
N GLY A 111 -31.66 13.27 -5.99
CA GLY A 111 -33.00 13.06 -6.48
C GLY A 111 -33.41 14.16 -7.44
N ASN A 112 -34.07 13.76 -8.51
CA ASN A 112 -35.06 14.62 -9.12
C ASN A 112 -36.40 13.92 -8.95
N GLN A 113 -37.11 14.34 -7.90
CA GLN A 113 -38.54 14.14 -7.78
C GLN A 113 -39.21 14.84 -8.96
N ASN A 114 -40.05 14.14 -9.73
CA ASN A 114 -41.25 14.73 -10.32
C ASN A 114 -42.23 13.62 -10.78
N PRO A 115 -43.53 13.93 -10.92
CA PRO A 115 -44.57 13.24 -10.18
C PRO A 115 -45.48 12.41 -11.10
N GLU A 116 -46.39 11.70 -10.46
CA GLU A 116 -47.67 11.18 -10.96
C GLU A 116 -48.14 11.75 -12.30
N PHE A 117 -48.48 10.84 -13.22
CA PHE A 117 -49.64 11.01 -14.07
C PHE A 117 -50.45 9.71 -14.03
N GLU A 118 -51.57 9.76 -13.31
CA GLU A 118 -52.76 8.93 -13.56
C GLU A 118 -53.30 9.24 -14.96
N GLU A 119 -53.57 8.19 -15.75
CA GLU A 119 -54.86 8.01 -16.46
C GLU A 119 -55.04 6.57 -16.94
#